data_AF-A0A533Q5Y4-F1
#
_entry.id   AF-A0A533Q5Y4-F1
#
_cell.length_a   1.000
_cell.length_b   1.000
_cell.length_c   1.000
_cell.angle_alpha   90.00
_cell.angle_beta   90.00
_cell.angle_gamma   90.00
#
_symmetry.space_group_name_H-M   'P 1'
#
loop_
_entity.id
_entity.type
_entity.pdbx_description
1 polymer ?
#
loop_
_entity_poly.entity_id
_entity_poly.type
_entity_poly.pdbx_seq_one_letter_code
_entity_poly.pdbx_strand_id
1 'polypeptide(L)'
;MAIHNLLNNNDYCFYWLRTLFVSLQDLKNGLIPGIGRDDILLKKFPLPPISEQQAIVERVDKLMTMIDELEIQVSEHKGQAEMLMQSVLREAFTK
;
A
#
# COMPACT_ATOMS: atom_id res chain seq x y z
N MET A 1 -6.92 -27.39 18.87
CA MET A 1 -6.28 -26.06 18.69
C MET A 1 -4.82 -26.25 18.23
N ALA A 2 -4.61 -26.57 16.96
CA ALA A 2 -3.27 -26.66 16.34
C ALA A 2 -3.31 -26.61 14.80
N ILE A 3 -4.49 -26.81 14.19
CA ILE A 3 -4.65 -26.92 12.73
C ILE A 3 -4.73 -25.54 12.05
N HIS A 4 -4.96 -24.46 12.79
CA HIS A 4 -5.16 -23.12 12.20
C HIS A 4 -3.89 -22.50 11.59
N ASN A 5 -2.70 -22.88 12.09
CA ASN A 5 -1.42 -22.39 11.57
C ASN A 5 -0.96 -23.06 10.25
N LEU A 6 -1.65 -24.10 9.79
CA LEU A 6 -1.29 -24.80 8.54
C LEU A 6 -2.03 -24.28 7.30
N LEU A 7 -3.11 -23.51 7.50
CA LEU A 7 -3.98 -23.05 6.42
C LEU A 7 -3.83 -21.56 6.13
N ASN A 8 -3.11 -20.80 6.97
CA ASN A 8 -3.15 -19.35 6.94
C ASN A 8 -1.75 -18.74 6.95
N ASN A 9 -1.45 -17.92 5.94
CA ASN A 9 -0.26 -17.10 5.84
C ASN A 9 -0.53 -15.74 6.50
N ASN A 10 0.29 -15.38 7.49
CA ASN A 10 0.14 -14.12 8.24
C ASN A 10 0.27 -12.88 7.35
N ASP A 11 1.15 -12.91 6.35
CA ASP A 11 1.37 -11.77 5.45
C ASP A 11 0.18 -11.58 4.52
N TYR A 12 -0.44 -12.69 4.08
CA TYR A 12 -1.68 -12.65 3.32
C TYR A 12 -2.81 -12.04 4.16
N CYS A 13 -2.97 -12.49 5.42
CA CYS A 13 -3.91 -11.89 6.36
C CYS A 13 -3.66 -10.40 6.56
N PHE A 14 -2.40 -10.00 6.71
CA PHE A 14 -2.02 -8.60 6.85
C PHE A 14 -2.43 -7.78 5.63
N TYR A 15 -2.13 -8.24 4.42
CA TYR A 15 -2.53 -7.55 3.19
C TYR A 15 -4.04 -7.45 3.04
N TRP A 16 -4.77 -8.53 3.32
CA TRP A 16 -6.23 -8.50 3.29
C TRP A 16 -6.81 -7.53 4.34
N LEU A 17 -6.30 -7.54 5.57
CA LEU A 17 -6.74 -6.62 6.63
C LEU A 17 -6.45 -5.17 6.25
N ARG A 18 -5.32 -4.90 5.60
CA ARG A 18 -4.98 -3.56 5.10
C ARG A 18 -5.99 -3.11 4.04
N THR A 19 -6.34 -3.97 3.09
CA THR A 19 -7.39 -3.68 2.10
C THR A 19 -8.77 -3.47 2.75
N LEU A 20 -9.12 -4.33 3.71
CA LEU A 20 -10.36 -4.21 4.46
C LEU A 20 -10.42 -2.87 5.20
N PHE A 21 -9.33 -2.47 5.87
CA PHE A 21 -9.25 -1.22 6.61
C PHE A 21 -9.49 0.01 5.72
N VAL A 22 -8.97 0.03 4.49
CA VAL A 22 -9.28 1.08 3.52
C VAL A 22 -10.79 1.09 3.23
N SER A 23 -11.39 -0.06 2.92
CA SER A 23 -12.83 -0.14 2.63
C SER A 23 -13.73 0.26 3.81
N LEU A 24 -13.26 0.07 5.05
CA LEU A 24 -13.98 0.47 6.26
C LEU A 24 -13.87 1.98 6.51
N GLN A 25 -12.78 2.63 6.07
CA GLN A 25 -12.67 4.08 6.15
C GLN A 25 -13.67 4.77 5.22
N ASP A 26 -13.95 4.20 4.05
CA ASP A 26 -14.92 4.74 3.10
C ASP A 26 -16.37 4.67 3.63
N LEU A 27 -16.64 3.78 4.61
CA LEU A 27 -17.96 3.64 5.23
C LEU A 27 -18.23 4.68 6.32
N LYS A 28 -17.23 5.48 6.72
CA LYS A 28 -17.36 6.51 7.74
C LYS A 28 -18.16 7.73 7.23
N ASN A 29 -19.46 7.55 7.05
CA ASN A 29 -20.40 8.61 6.66
C ASN A 29 -21.23 9.04 7.88
N GLY A 30 -20.83 10.12 8.54
CA GLY A 30 -21.58 10.69 9.67
C GLY A 30 -20.83 11.79 10.43
N LEU A 31 -21.55 12.55 11.26
CA LEU A 31 -21.00 13.59 12.16
C LEU A 31 -20.07 13.03 13.25
N ILE A 32 -20.25 11.75 13.62
CA ILE A 32 -19.33 10.99 14.47
C ILE A 32 -18.99 9.71 13.69
N PRO A 33 -17.84 9.65 13.01
CA PRO A 33 -17.47 8.48 12.24
C PRO A 33 -17.11 7.32 13.18
N GLY A 34 -17.81 6.19 13.04
CA GLY A 34 -17.57 4.97 13.81
C GLY A 34 -17.67 3.72 12.92
N ILE A 35 -16.95 2.67 13.29
CA ILE A 35 -17.07 1.35 12.67
C ILE A 35 -17.81 0.47 13.67
N GLY A 36 -18.99 -0.01 13.28
CA GLY A 36 -19.79 -0.94 14.06
C GLY A 36 -19.21 -2.35 14.03
N ARG A 37 -19.69 -3.20 14.94
CA ARG A 37 -19.24 -4.59 15.04
C ARG A 37 -19.55 -5.38 13.76
N ASP A 38 -20.74 -5.17 13.21
CA ASP A 38 -21.22 -5.90 12.03
C ASP A 38 -20.51 -5.47 10.74
N ASP A 39 -19.99 -4.23 10.70
CA ASP A 39 -19.17 -3.73 9.58
C ASP A 39 -17.89 -4.56 9.40
N ILE A 40 -17.41 -5.19 10.47
CA ILE A 40 -16.22 -6.05 10.49
C ILE A 40 -16.64 -7.52 10.40
N LEU A 41 -17.56 -7.96 11.26
CA LEU A 41 -17.87 -9.39 11.41
C LEU A 41 -18.58 -10.00 10.20
N LEU A 42 -19.29 -9.20 9.40
CA LEU A 42 -19.96 -9.68 8.19
C LEU A 42 -19.04 -9.72 6.96
N LYS A 43 -17.79 -9.25 7.09
CA LYS A 43 -16.85 -9.23 5.97
C LYS A 43 -16.30 -10.63 5.73
N LYS A 44 -16.42 -11.08 4.49
CA LYS A 44 -15.93 -12.39 4.07
C LYS A 44 -14.41 -12.35 3.95
N PHE A 45 -13.73 -13.18 4.73
CA PHE A 45 -12.30 -13.43 4.56
C PHE A 45 -12.09 -14.42 3.40
N PRO A 46 -11.45 -14.01 2.29
CA PRO A 46 -11.05 -14.93 1.24
C PRO A 46 -9.92 -15.81 1.77
N LEU A 47 -10.08 -17.13 1.76
CA LEU A 47 -9.06 -18.08 2.22
C LEU A 47 -8.71 -19.04 1.06
N PRO A 48 -7.82 -18.65 0.15
CA PRO A 48 -7.36 -19.53 -0.92
C PRO A 48 -6.37 -20.59 -0.38
N PRO A 49 -5.95 -21.59 -1.18
CA PRO A 49 -4.92 -22.54 -0.78
C PRO A 49 -3.60 -21.87 -0.39
N ILE A 50 -2.80 -22.50 0.47
CA ILE A 50 -1.57 -21.88 1.02
C ILE A 50 -0.57 -21.43 -0.07
N SER A 51 -0.46 -22.20 -1.16
CA SER A 51 0.40 -21.86 -2.30
C SER A 51 -0.06 -20.58 -2.99
N GLU A 52 -1.38 -20.39 -3.11
CA GLU A 52 -1.96 -19.19 -3.70
C GLU A 52 -1.79 -17.98 -2.77
N GLN A 53 -1.93 -18.18 -1.45
CA GLN A 53 -1.64 -17.12 -0.48
C GLN A 53 -0.19 -16.62 -0.59
N GLN A 54 0.77 -17.55 -0.70
CA GLN A 54 2.19 -17.22 -0.90
C GLN A 54 2.43 -16.49 -2.24
N ALA A 55 1.85 -16.97 -3.34
CA ALA A 55 1.99 -16.32 -4.65
C ALA A 55 1.41 -14.90 -4.66
N ILE A 56 0.29 -14.69 -3.97
CA ILE A 56 -0.30 -13.35 -3.80
C ILE A 56 0.65 -12.44 -3.00
N VAL A 57 1.16 -12.91 -1.86
CA VAL A 57 2.10 -12.16 -1.02
C VAL A 57 3.34 -11.75 -1.83
N GLU A 58 3.99 -12.68 -2.51
CA GLU A 58 5.17 -12.41 -3.33
C GLU A 58 4.89 -11.35 -4.42
N ARG A 59 3.72 -11.44 -5.06
CA ARG A 59 3.34 -10.49 -6.10
C ARG A 59 3.06 -9.10 -5.53
N VAL A 60 2.40 -9.02 -4.37
CA VAL A 60 2.14 -7.74 -3.69
C VAL A 60 3.46 -7.12 -3.23
N ASP A 61 4.34 -7.88 -2.58
CA ASP A 61 5.64 -7.40 -2.13
C ASP A 61 6.45 -6.80 -3.29
N LYS A 62 6.54 -7.55 -4.40
CA LYS A 62 7.23 -7.09 -5.60
C LYS A 62 6.66 -5.78 -6.15
N LEU A 63 5.33 -5.64 -6.17
CA LEU A 63 4.68 -4.42 -6.63
C LEU A 63 4.95 -3.25 -5.69
N MET A 64 4.95 -3.48 -4.37
CA MET A 64 5.26 -2.43 -3.40
C MET A 64 6.71 -1.97 -3.52
N THR A 65 7.66 -2.88 -3.69
CA THR A 65 9.07 -2.52 -3.95
C THR A 65 9.22 -1.69 -5.23
N MET A 66 8.53 -2.06 -6.31
CA MET A 66 8.55 -1.27 -7.55
C MET A 66 7.98 0.15 -7.34
N ILE A 67 6.94 0.29 -6.51
CA ILE A 67 6.37 1.60 -6.18
C ILE A 67 7.41 2.42 -5.41
N ASP A 68 8.04 1.85 -4.38
CA ASP A 68 9.06 2.54 -3.58
C ASP A 68 10.24 3.02 -4.45
N GLU A 69 10.72 2.17 -5.37
CA GLU A 69 11.77 2.53 -6.34
C GLU A 69 11.34 3.67 -7.27
N LEU A 70 10.11 3.64 -7.77
CA LEU A 70 9.58 4.70 -8.64
C LEU A 70 9.43 6.02 -7.89
N GLU A 71 9.00 5.99 -6.63
CA GLU A 71 8.88 7.20 -5.80
C GLU A 71 10.25 7.86 -5.58
N ILE A 72 11.29 7.05 -5.33
CA ILE A 72 12.68 7.53 -5.22
C ILE A 72 13.12 8.20 -6.52
N GLN A 73 12.95 7.52 -7.67
CA GLN A 73 13.36 8.06 -8.97
C GLN A 73 12.63 9.37 -9.30
N VAL A 74 11.33 9.45 -9.02
CA VAL A 74 10.55 10.67 -9.24
C VAL A 74 11.07 11.82 -8.36
N SER A 75 11.43 11.55 -7.11
CA SER A 75 12.00 12.55 -6.20
C SER A 75 13.36 13.04 -6.69
N GLU A 76 14.26 12.13 -7.09
CA GLU A 76 15.58 12.46 -7.61
C GLU A 76 15.51 13.30 -8.89
N HIS A 77 14.67 12.90 -9.85
CA HIS A 77 14.50 13.64 -11.10
C HIS A 77 13.93 15.04 -10.87
N LYS A 78 13.01 15.21 -9.91
CA LYS A 78 12.52 16.54 -9.52
C LYS A 78 13.65 17.42 -8.97
N GLY A 79 14.47 16.89 -8.06
CA GLY A 79 15.61 17.63 -7.52
C GLY A 79 16.63 18.01 -8.59
N GLN A 80 16.90 17.12 -9.55
CA GLN A 80 17.78 17.41 -10.68
C GLN A 80 17.22 18.52 -11.58
N ALA A 81 15.92 18.47 -11.90
CA ALA A 81 15.26 19.50 -12.69
C ALA A 81 15.33 20.89 -12.02
N GLU A 82 15.15 20.95 -10.71
CA GLU A 82 15.28 22.19 -9.93
C GLU A 82 16.71 22.74 -9.97
N MET A 83 17.73 21.90 -9.80
CA MET A 83 19.13 22.32 -9.89
C MET A 83 19.50 22.84 -11.28
N LEU A 84 19.03 22.16 -12.34
CA LEU A 84 19.23 22.61 -13.73
C LEU A 84 18.58 23.96 -13.97
N MET A 85 17.34 24.16 -13.52
CA MET A 85 16.65 25.45 -13.61
C MET A 85 17.43 26.56 -12.92
N GLN A 86 17.93 26.32 -11.70
CA GLN A 86 18.74 27.29 -10.97
C GLN A 86 20.05 27.63 -11.69
N SER A 87 20.72 26.66 -12.31
CA SER A 87 21.93 26.89 -13.10
C SER A 87 21.65 27.76 -14.33
N VAL A 88 20.58 27.45 -15.08
CA VAL A 88 20.16 28.24 -16.25
C VAL A 88 19.81 29.68 -15.86
N LEU A 89 19.06 29.87 -14.78
CA LEU A 89 18.74 31.21 -14.27
C LEU A 89 20.01 31.97 -13.88
N ARG A 90 20.91 31.32 -13.13
CA ARG A 90 22.17 31.94 -12.71
C ARG A 90 22.99 32.38 -13.92
N GLU A 91 23.11 31.53 -14.94
CA GLU A 91 23.84 31.87 -16.16
C GLU A 91 23.21 33.08 -16.88
N ALA A 92 21.87 33.08 -17.02
CA ALA A 92 21.12 34.15 -17.68
C ALA A 92 21.24 35.52 -16.97
N PHE A 93 21.42 35.54 -15.65
CA PHE A 93 21.62 36.78 -14.87
C PHE A 93 23.10 37.15 -14.65
N THR A 94 24.05 36.31 -15.07
CA THR A 94 25.49 36.61 -15.03
C THR A 94 26.06 37.11 -16.37
N LYS A 95 25.23 37.20 -17.42
CA LYS A 95 25.49 37.94 -18.66
C LYS A 95 24.76 39.28 -18.62
#